data_AF-A0A2M8PA86-F1
#
_entry.id   AF-A0A2M8PA86-F1
#
_cell.length_a   1.000
_cell.length_b   1.000
_cell.length_c   1.000
_cell.angle_alpha   90.00
_cell.angle_beta   90.00
_cell.angle_gamma   90.00
#
_symmetry.space_group_name_H-M   'P 1'
#
loop_
_entity.id
_entity.type
_entity.pdbx_description
1 polymer ?
#
loop_
_entity_poly.entity_id
_entity_poly.type
_entity_poly.pdbx_seq_one_letter_code
_entity_poly.pdbx_strand_id
1 'polypeptide(L)'
;MNTHPLSRYERTRKLLKIWLNVPEVALSCDDCANHMDRLVELLLADASPIGLLAAVKHHIEYCHCCQDEFEALLSILRMEQAELP
;
A
#
# COMPACT_ATOMS: atom_id res chain seq x y z
N MET A 1 -19.50 16.54 23.74
CA MET A 1 -18.47 15.48 23.69
C MET A 1 -19.17 14.16 23.99
N ASN A 2 -19.43 13.32 22.97
CA ASN A 2 -20.19 12.08 23.14
C ASN A 2 -19.24 10.95 23.57
N THR A 3 -19.16 10.69 24.87
CA THR A 3 -18.46 9.53 25.43
C THR A 3 -19.41 8.34 25.54
N HIS A 4 -19.77 7.73 24.40
CA HIS A 4 -20.37 6.41 24.45
C HIS A 4 -19.23 5.37 24.57
N PRO A 5 -19.24 4.48 25.58
CA PRO A 5 -18.23 3.44 25.68
C PRO A 5 -18.33 2.52 24.46
N LEU A 6 -17.19 2.26 23.81
CA LEU A 6 -17.11 1.35 22.67
C LEU A 6 -17.69 -0.01 23.06
N SER A 7 -18.47 -0.62 22.19
CA SER A 7 -18.92 -2.00 22.35
C SER A 7 -17.72 -2.96 22.42
N ARG A 8 -17.92 -4.16 22.99
CA ARG A 8 -16.89 -5.22 23.00
C ARG A 8 -16.37 -5.51 21.59
N TYR A 9 -17.27 -5.53 20.60
CA TYR A 9 -16.93 -5.73 19.19
C TYR A 9 -15.98 -4.65 18.66
N GLU A 10 -16.27 -3.36 18.90
CA GLU A 10 -15.43 -2.26 18.42
C GLU A 10 -14.04 -2.26 19.05
N ARG A 11 -13.94 -2.62 20.34
CA ARG A 11 -12.65 -2.76 21.02
C ARG A 11 -11.83 -3.89 20.42
N THR A 12 -12.42 -5.07 20.24
CA THR A 12 -11.74 -6.22 19.62
C THR A 12 -11.32 -5.91 18.18
N ARG A 13 -12.17 -5.24 17.40
CA ARG A 13 -11.85 -4.83 16.02
C ARG A 13 -10.70 -3.82 15.96
N LYS A 14 -10.62 -2.87 16.90
CA LYS A 14 -9.48 -1.94 16.99
C LYS A 14 -8.17 -2.68 17.32
N LEU A 15 -8.19 -3.59 18.27
CA LEU A 15 -7.00 -4.39 18.63
C LEU A 15 -6.53 -5.25 17.46
N LEU A 16 -7.46 -5.84 16.70
CA LEU A 16 -7.15 -6.61 15.50
C LEU A 16 -6.46 -5.75 14.42
N LYS A 17 -6.94 -4.52 14.18
CA LYS A 17 -6.30 -3.59 13.24
C LYS A 17 -4.88 -3.23 13.65
N ILE A 18 -4.65 -2.97 14.94
CA ILE A 18 -3.32 -2.68 15.48
C ILE A 18 -2.40 -3.89 15.30
N TRP A 19 -2.89 -5.11 15.59
CA TRP A 19 -2.09 -6.33 15.47
C TRP A 19 -1.74 -6.67 14.03
N LEU A 20 -2.68 -6.48 13.09
CA LEU A 20 -2.49 -6.71 11.67
C LEU A 20 -1.72 -5.57 10.97
N ASN A 21 -1.33 -4.51 11.69
CA ASN A 21 -0.73 -3.29 11.14
C ASN A 21 -1.56 -2.66 10.01
N VAL A 22 -2.88 -2.89 9.97
CA VAL A 22 -3.74 -2.41 8.87
C VAL A 22 -3.76 -0.88 8.90
N PRO A 23 -3.42 -0.21 7.78
CA PRO A 23 -3.32 1.24 7.75
C PRO A 23 -4.69 1.86 8.03
N GLU A 24 -4.70 3.08 8.57
CA GLU A 24 -5.96 3.77 8.91
C GLU A 24 -6.85 3.97 7.67
N VAL A 25 -6.23 4.09 6.49
CA VAL A 25 -6.88 4.03 5.18
C VAL A 25 -6.86 2.57 4.71
N ALA A 26 -8.02 1.91 4.78
CA ALA A 26 -8.18 0.60 4.14
C ALA A 26 -8.10 0.81 2.62
N LEU A 27 -7.02 0.33 2.01
CA LEU A 27 -6.83 0.37 0.57
C LEU A 27 -7.26 -0.98 -0.01
N SER A 28 -8.14 -0.97 -1.01
CA SER A 28 -8.47 -2.18 -1.77
C SER A 28 -7.37 -2.48 -2.79
N CYS A 29 -7.32 -3.70 -3.32
CA CYS A 29 -6.39 -4.06 -4.40
C CYS A 29 -6.63 -3.19 -5.65
N ASP A 30 -7.88 -2.88 -5.97
CA ASP A 30 -8.23 -2.02 -7.11
C ASP A 30 -7.72 -0.58 -6.89
N ASP A 31 -7.91 -0.03 -5.68
CA ASP A 31 -7.37 1.28 -5.32
C ASP A 31 -5.82 1.28 -5.31
N CYS A 32 -5.20 0.14 -4.98
CA CYS A 32 -3.76 -0.06 -5.02
C CYS A 32 -3.24 0.03 -6.46
N ALA A 33 -3.86 -0.70 -7.37
CA ALA A 33 -3.48 -0.75 -8.78
C ALA A 33 -3.51 0.65 -9.43
N ASN A 34 -4.52 1.47 -9.09
CA ASN A 34 -4.67 2.85 -9.59
C ASN A 34 -3.54 3.82 -9.18
N HIS A 35 -2.68 3.43 -8.25
CA HIS A 35 -1.59 4.26 -7.73
C HIS A 35 -0.22 3.57 -7.80
N MET A 36 -0.17 2.36 -8.36
CA MET A 36 1.04 1.54 -8.38
C MET A 36 2.10 2.12 -9.31
N ASP A 37 1.71 2.63 -10.47
CA ASP A 37 2.55 3.36 -11.43
C ASP A 37 3.28 4.53 -10.75
N ARG A 38 2.55 5.36 -10.02
CA ARG A 38 3.07 6.54 -9.34
C ARG A 38 3.99 6.19 -8.18
N LEU A 39 3.72 5.07 -7.49
CA LEU A 39 4.64 4.54 -6.49
C LEU A 39 5.96 4.11 -7.15
N VAL A 40 5.90 3.40 -8.28
CA VAL A 40 7.10 2.95 -9.00
C VAL A 40 7.95 4.13 -9.47
N GLU A 41 7.34 5.13 -10.12
CA GLU A 41 8.06 6.33 -10.57
C GLU A 41 8.79 7.03 -9.41
N LEU A 42 8.11 7.15 -8.27
CA LEU A 42 8.66 7.79 -7.08
C LEU A 42 9.84 7.00 -6.50
N LEU A 43 9.75 5.66 -6.48
CA LEU A 43 10.84 4.80 -6.00
C LEU A 43 12.03 4.78 -6.95
N LEU A 44 11.81 4.83 -8.27
CA LEU A 44 12.88 4.96 -9.26
C LEU A 44 13.62 6.29 -9.17
N ALA A 45 12.96 7.34 -8.65
CA ALA A 45 13.56 8.64 -8.37
C ALA A 45 14.24 8.73 -6.98
N ASP A 46 14.45 7.60 -6.29
CA ASP A 46 15.01 7.51 -4.93
C ASP A 46 14.26 8.37 -3.88
N ALA A 47 12.97 8.64 -4.11
CA ALA A 47 12.15 9.43 -3.20
C ALA A 47 11.38 8.55 -2.20
N SER A 48 10.99 9.13 -1.06
CA SER A 48 10.21 8.43 -0.04
C SER A 48 8.70 8.61 -0.25
N PRO A 49 7.90 7.54 -0.30
CA PRO A 49 6.46 7.66 -0.44
C PRO A 49 5.83 8.19 0.85
N ILE A 50 4.91 9.14 0.71
CA ILE A 50 4.17 9.77 1.80
C ILE A 50 2.66 9.74 1.54
N GLY A 51 1.86 9.88 2.60
CA GLY A 51 0.39 9.94 2.49
C GLY A 51 -0.19 8.70 1.81
N LEU A 52 -0.94 8.90 0.72
CA LEU A 52 -1.59 7.82 -0.02
C LEU A 52 -0.57 6.79 -0.56
N LEU A 53 0.58 7.22 -1.06
CA LEU A 53 1.59 6.30 -1.60
C LEU A 53 2.26 5.46 -0.51
N ALA A 54 2.32 5.97 0.73
CA ALA A 54 2.77 5.16 1.86
C ALA A 54 1.75 4.05 2.20
N ALA A 55 0.45 4.34 2.08
CA ALA A 55 -0.60 3.34 2.26
C ALA A 55 -0.61 2.29 1.13
N VAL A 56 -0.34 2.70 -0.11
CA VAL A 56 -0.16 1.79 -1.27
C VAL A 56 1.05 0.89 -1.05
N LYS A 57 2.22 1.45 -0.70
CA LYS A 57 3.41 0.66 -0.38
C LYS A 57 3.15 -0.35 0.74
N HIS A 58 2.46 0.09 1.79
CA HIS A 58 2.08 -0.80 2.87
C HIS A 58 1.14 -1.92 2.38
N HIS A 59 0.12 -1.64 1.55
CA HIS A 59 -0.75 -2.68 1.02
C HIS A 59 0.04 -3.75 0.23
N ILE A 60 0.98 -3.31 -0.60
CA ILE A 60 1.87 -4.19 -1.38
C ILE A 60 2.72 -5.10 -0.47
N GLU A 61 3.21 -4.59 0.66
CA GLU A 61 4.00 -5.38 1.63
C GLU A 61 3.20 -6.52 2.29
N TYR A 62 1.87 -6.44 2.30
CA TYR A 62 1.01 -7.39 3.02
C TYR A 62 -0.04 -8.11 2.14
N CYS A 63 -0.20 -7.76 0.87
CA CYS A 63 -1.02 -8.49 -0.11
C CYS A 63 -0.13 -9.07 -1.22
N HIS A 64 0.00 -10.40 -1.19
CA HIS A 64 0.75 -11.17 -2.18
C HIS A 64 0.31 -10.85 -3.63
N CYS A 65 -0.98 -10.69 -3.82
CA CYS A 65 -1.64 -10.24 -5.04
C CYS A 65 -0.99 -8.98 -5.65
N CYS A 66 -0.92 -7.89 -4.88
CA CYS A 66 -0.36 -6.62 -5.33
C CYS A 66 1.18 -6.63 -5.33
N GLN A 67 1.81 -7.50 -4.53
CA GLN A 67 3.25 -7.72 -4.58
C GLN A 67 3.69 -8.28 -5.93
N ASP A 68 3.03 -9.35 -6.41
CA ASP A 68 3.37 -9.99 -7.68
C ASP A 68 3.24 -9.02 -8.86
N GLU A 69 2.15 -8.25 -8.88
CA GLU A 69 1.90 -7.24 -9.91
C GLU A 69 2.95 -6.13 -9.89
N PHE A 70 3.31 -5.64 -8.69
CA PHE A 70 4.33 -4.62 -8.52
C PHE A 70 5.72 -5.09 -8.96
N GLU A 71 6.11 -6.32 -8.61
CA GLU A 71 7.39 -6.91 -9.03
C GLU A 71 7.46 -7.12 -10.55
N ALA A 72 6.35 -7.53 -11.17
CA ALA A 72 6.25 -7.65 -12.62
C ALA A 72 6.41 -6.29 -13.31
N LEU A 73 5.72 -5.26 -12.82
CA LEU A 73 5.82 -3.89 -13.33
C LEU A 73 7.24 -3.34 -13.23
N LEU A 74 7.90 -3.49 -12.07
CA LEU A 74 9.30 -3.07 -11.90
C LEU A 74 10.25 -3.80 -12.85
N SER A 75 10.01 -5.09 -13.10
CA SER A 75 10.86 -5.88 -14.00
C SER A 75 10.76 -5.38 -15.43
N ILE A 76 9.54 -5.11 -15.93
CA ILE A 76 9.30 -4.56 -17.26
C ILE A 76 9.99 -3.20 -17.41
N LEU A 77 9.79 -2.29 -16.47
CA LEU A 77 10.37 -0.93 -16.53
C LEU A 77 11.90 -0.94 -16.49
N ARG A 78 12.51 -1.85 -15.71
CA ARG A 78 13.97 -2.01 -15.70
C ARG A 78 14.50 -2.54 -17.03
N MET A 79 13.76 -3.45 -17.69
CA MET A 79 14.12 -3.93 -19.03
C MET A 79 14.06 -2.79 -20.05
N GLU A 80 12.99 -2.00 -20.04
CA GLU A 80 12.84 -0.85 -20.95
C GLU A 80 13.95 0.20 -20.75
N GLN A 81 14.34 0.49 -19.50
CA GLN A 81 15.44 1.42 -19.21
C GLN A 81 16.80 0.88 -19.66
N ALA A 82 17.02 -0.44 -19.61
CA ALA A 82 18.26 -1.07 -20.07
C ALA A 82 18.38 -1.09 -21.60
N GLU A 83 17.27 -0.96 -22.34
CA GLU A 83 17.23 -0.91 -23.80
C GLU A 83 17.30 0.52 -24.37
N LEU A 84 17.29 1.56 -23.52
CA LEU A 84 17.56 2.94 -23.95
C LEU A 84 19.08 3.18 -24.12
N PRO A 85 19.55 3.65 -25.29
CA PRO A 85 20.97 3.94 -25.55
C PRO A 85 21.51 5.16 -24.81
#